data_AF-A0A3M5UT25-F1
#
_entry.id   AF-A0A3M5UT25-F1
#
_cell.length_a   1.000
_cell.length_b   1.000
_cell.length_c   1.000
_cell.angle_alpha   90.00
_cell.angle_beta   90.00
_cell.angle_gamma   90.00
#
_symmetry.space_group_name_H-M   'P 1'
#
loop_
_entity.id
_entity.type
_entity.pdbx_description
1 polymer ?
#
loop_
_entity_poly.entity_id
_entity_poly.type
_entity_poly.pdbx_seq_one_letter_code
_entity_poly.pdbx_strand_id
1 'polypeptide(L)'
;MQESGRDQGHSTLDVALIGVIGQMAWNQGDDLFGFENNLVLKASEYVAKYNLGYDVPWTYYTTSDGTVQTEISSASRGSTRPVWTLIYNHYNRVNGLEAKYTKEMMDKFGPEGGAYGANSGGFDQLGYGSLLFNSDVK
;
A
#
# COMPACT_ATOMS: atom_id res chain seq x y z
N MET A 1 -1.89 5.53 8.89
CA MET A 1 -1.73 4.06 8.89
C MET A 1 -1.15 3.67 10.22
N GLN A 2 -1.82 2.82 11.01
CA GLN A 2 -1.40 2.60 12.40
C GLN A 2 -0.05 1.84 12.48
N GLU A 3 0.16 0.80 11.68
CA GLU A 3 1.42 0.02 11.70
C GLU A 3 2.67 0.84 11.32
N SER A 4 2.53 2.05 10.75
CA SER A 4 3.67 2.94 10.48
C SER A 4 4.42 3.39 11.74
N GLY A 5 3.79 3.36 12.91
CA GLY A 5 4.47 3.62 14.19
C GLY A 5 5.27 2.43 14.71
N ARG A 6 5.03 1.22 14.19
CA ARG A 6 5.79 0.01 14.51
C ARG A 6 7.03 -0.10 13.60
N ASP A 7 6.80 -0.30 12.31
CA ASP A 7 7.84 -0.29 11.28
C ASP A 7 7.22 -0.20 9.88
N GLN A 8 8.05 0.12 8.90
CA GLN A 8 7.58 0.31 7.53
C GLN A 8 7.34 -1.01 6.78
N GLY A 9 7.92 -2.13 7.23
CA GLY A 9 7.67 -3.44 6.65
C GLY A 9 6.22 -3.90 6.86
N HIS A 10 5.64 -3.62 8.02
CA HIS A 10 4.24 -3.87 8.34
C HIS A 10 3.31 -2.84 7.70
N SER A 11 3.66 -1.55 7.73
CA SER A 11 2.79 -0.56 7.07
C SER A 11 2.65 -0.78 5.56
N THR A 12 3.70 -1.26 4.89
CA THR A 12 3.63 -1.64 3.46
C THR A 12 2.90 -2.96 3.25
N LEU A 13 2.93 -3.88 4.23
CA LEU A 13 2.11 -5.09 4.23
C LEU A 13 0.62 -4.75 4.27
N ASP A 14 0.22 -3.86 5.17
CA ASP A 14 -1.19 -3.49 5.30
C ASP A 14 -1.74 -2.88 4.00
N VAL A 15 -0.93 -2.03 3.34
CA VAL A 15 -1.27 -1.48 2.01
C VAL A 15 -1.46 -2.62 1.01
N ALA A 16 -0.59 -3.65 1.05
CA ALA A 16 -0.72 -4.80 0.17
C ALA A 16 -2.01 -5.60 0.40
N LEU A 17 -2.31 -5.91 1.67
CA LEU A 17 -3.49 -6.70 2.05
C LEU A 17 -4.79 -5.95 1.73
N ILE A 18 -4.87 -4.67 2.08
CA ILE A 18 -6.04 -3.83 1.76
C ILE A 18 -6.23 -3.71 0.25
N GLY A 19 -5.15 -3.58 -0.53
CA GLY A 19 -5.22 -3.55 -1.99
C GLY A 19 -5.87 -4.80 -2.57
N VAL A 20 -5.42 -5.99 -2.14
CA VAL A 20 -5.99 -7.27 -2.60
C VAL A 20 -7.44 -7.43 -2.13
N ILE A 21 -7.78 -7.05 -0.90
CA ILE A 21 -9.17 -7.06 -0.40
C ILE A 21 -10.05 -6.14 -1.25
N GLY A 22 -9.59 -4.93 -1.54
CA GLY A 22 -10.28 -4.00 -2.42
C GLY A 22 -10.53 -4.59 -3.80
N GLN A 23 -9.51 -5.23 -4.39
CA GLN A 23 -9.66 -5.86 -5.70
C GLN A 23 -10.62 -7.06 -5.67
N MET A 24 -10.60 -7.87 -4.62
CA MET A 24 -11.56 -8.97 -4.44
C MET A 24 -13.00 -8.46 -4.33
N ALA A 25 -13.24 -7.39 -3.60
CA ALA A 25 -14.56 -6.77 -3.48
C ALA A 25 -15.00 -6.14 -4.81
N TRP A 26 -14.10 -5.41 -5.48
CA TRP A 26 -14.37 -4.78 -6.77
C TRP A 26 -14.79 -5.79 -7.84
N ASN A 27 -14.13 -6.95 -7.89
CA ASN A 27 -14.48 -8.03 -8.80
C ASN A 27 -15.85 -8.65 -8.51
N GLN A 28 -16.40 -8.43 -7.32
CA GLN A 28 -17.76 -8.86 -6.92
C GLN A 28 -18.80 -7.73 -7.05
N GLY A 29 -18.39 -6.55 -7.51
CA GLY A 29 -19.28 -5.40 -7.71
C GLY A 29 -19.30 -4.39 -6.56
N ASP A 30 -18.52 -4.61 -5.50
CA ASP A 30 -18.45 -3.72 -4.33
C ASP A 30 -17.26 -2.75 -4.43
N ASP A 31 -17.51 -1.46 -4.28
CA ASP A 31 -16.48 -0.41 -4.35
C ASP A 31 -15.89 -0.08 -2.97
N LEU A 32 -14.94 -0.90 -2.52
CA LEU A 32 -14.17 -0.60 -1.30
C LEU A 32 -13.04 0.42 -1.54
N PHE A 33 -12.62 0.64 -2.78
CA PHE A 33 -11.60 1.65 -3.08
C PHE A 33 -12.16 3.07 -2.90
N GLY A 34 -13.44 3.30 -3.26
CA GLY A 34 -14.14 4.56 -3.06
C GLY A 34 -14.53 4.87 -1.61
N PHE A 35 -14.43 3.90 -0.70
CA PHE A 35 -14.89 4.02 0.69
C PHE A 35 -14.28 5.22 1.44
N GLU A 36 -15.10 5.94 2.20
CA GLU A 36 -14.70 7.09 3.03
C GLU A 36 -13.83 8.12 2.28
N ASN A 37 -14.30 8.49 1.08
CA ASN A 37 -13.61 9.42 0.19
C ASN A 37 -12.17 8.94 -0.12
N ASN A 38 -12.08 7.74 -0.69
CA ASN A 38 -10.83 7.08 -1.07
C ASN A 38 -9.83 6.91 0.09
N LEU A 39 -10.30 6.40 1.24
CA LEU A 39 -9.46 6.22 2.42
C LEU A 39 -8.24 5.32 2.15
N VAL A 40 -8.40 4.30 1.30
CA VAL A 40 -7.31 3.40 0.89
C VAL A 40 -6.26 4.16 0.05
N LEU A 41 -6.67 5.06 -0.85
CA LEU A 41 -5.73 5.93 -1.58
C LEU A 41 -4.94 6.81 -0.63
N LYS A 42 -5.61 7.45 0.33
CA LYS A 42 -4.94 8.30 1.34
C LYS A 42 -3.92 7.52 2.18
N ALA A 43 -4.26 6.29 2.57
CA ALA A 43 -3.35 5.40 3.27
C ALA A 43 -2.14 5.03 2.40
N SER A 44 -2.37 4.67 1.13
CA SER A 44 -1.31 4.35 0.18
C SER A 44 -0.37 5.52 -0.07
N GLU A 45 -0.91 6.71 -0.35
CA GLU A 45 -0.13 7.94 -0.55
C GLU A 45 0.72 8.28 0.70
N TYR A 46 0.16 8.14 1.90
CA TYR A 46 0.87 8.39 3.15
C TYR A 46 2.06 7.45 3.34
N VAL A 47 1.83 6.13 3.20
CA VAL A 47 2.88 5.11 3.38
C VAL A 47 3.93 5.20 2.28
N ALA A 48 3.51 5.42 1.03
CA ALA A 48 4.38 5.59 -0.11
C ALA A 48 5.28 6.81 0.07
N LYS A 49 4.71 7.97 0.40
CA LYS A 49 5.45 9.21 0.64
C LYS A 49 6.56 9.02 1.67
N TYR A 50 6.26 8.39 2.80
CA TYR A 50 7.26 8.16 3.84
C TYR A 50 8.38 7.20 3.42
N ASN A 51 8.03 6.12 2.71
CA ASN A 51 8.99 5.14 2.20
C ASN A 51 9.80 5.61 0.98
N LEU A 52 9.36 6.67 0.30
CA LEU A 52 10.16 7.39 -0.68
C LEU A 52 11.20 8.32 -0.05
N GLY A 53 11.17 8.50 1.28
CA GLY A 53 12.13 9.32 2.02
C GLY A 53 11.64 10.73 2.37
N TYR A 54 10.39 11.07 2.04
CA TYR A 54 9.78 12.34 2.46
C TYR A 54 9.21 12.23 3.87
N ASP A 55 9.04 13.36 4.55
CA ASP A 55 8.39 13.40 5.85
C ASP A 55 6.87 13.49 5.75
N VAL A 56 6.21 12.93 6.75
CA VAL A 56 4.75 12.88 6.90
C VAL A 56 4.37 13.24 8.34
N PRO A 57 3.20 13.86 8.56
CA PRO A 57 2.74 14.12 9.91
C PRO A 57 2.45 12.81 10.64
N TRP A 58 2.72 12.77 11.95
CA TRP A 58 2.35 11.66 12.81
C TRP A 58 1.50 12.19 13.97
N THR A 59 0.47 11.42 14.34
CA THR A 59 -0.31 11.66 15.54
C THR A 59 0.05 10.58 16.53
N TYR A 60 0.42 10.98 17.74
CA TYR A 60 0.67 10.09 18.86
C TYR A 60 -0.43 9.02 18.96
N TYR A 61 -0.03 7.76 19.06
CA TYR A 61 -0.94 6.63 19.10
C TYR A 61 -0.53 5.65 20.19
N THR A 62 -1.51 5.16 20.96
CA THR A 62 -1.32 4.06 21.90
C THR A 62 -2.09 2.85 21.37
N THR A 63 -1.38 1.75 21.14
CA THR A 63 -1.97 0.47 20.71
C THR A 63 -2.81 -0.13 21.83
N SER A 64 -3.64 -1.13 21.47
CA SER A 64 -4.52 -1.81 22.43
C SER A 64 -3.76 -2.57 23.55
N ASP A 65 -2.51 -2.95 23.31
CA ASP A 65 -1.63 -3.58 24.31
C ASP A 65 -0.89 -2.56 25.19
N GLY A 66 -1.13 -1.26 24.99
CA GLY A 66 -0.52 -0.18 25.76
C GLY A 66 0.81 0.33 25.20
N THR A 67 1.30 -0.21 24.08
CA THR A 67 2.50 0.31 23.41
C THR A 67 2.26 1.71 22.88
N VAL A 68 3.14 2.62 23.27
CA VAL A 68 3.07 4.04 22.89
C VAL A 68 3.97 4.30 21.68
N GLN A 69 3.39 4.83 20.61
CA GLN A 69 4.06 5.24 19.38
C GLN A 69 4.03 6.77 19.27
N THR A 70 5.09 7.42 19.75
CA THR A 70 5.21 8.89 19.78
C THR A 70 5.56 9.51 18.44
N GLU A 71 6.17 8.73 17.55
CA GLU A 71 6.61 9.15 16.22
C GLU A 71 6.39 8.03 15.22
N ILE A 72 6.43 8.38 13.93
CA ILE A 72 6.49 7.40 12.86
C ILE A 72 7.85 6.68 12.88
N SER A 73 7.83 5.35 12.82
CA SER A 73 9.04 4.54 12.94
C SER A 73 9.88 4.57 11.66
N SER A 74 11.17 4.88 11.78
CA SER A 74 12.12 4.78 10.67
C SER A 74 12.60 3.35 10.40
N ALA A 75 12.19 2.38 11.24
CA ALA A 75 12.57 0.98 11.04
C ALA A 75 12.06 0.49 9.68
N SER A 76 12.96 -0.11 8.91
CA SER A 76 12.69 -0.57 7.53
C SER A 76 12.19 0.51 6.57
N ARG A 77 12.44 1.80 6.81
CA ARG A 77 12.05 2.89 5.90
C ARG A 77 12.67 2.66 4.51
N GLY A 78 11.82 2.77 3.49
CA GLY A 78 12.18 2.37 2.13
C GLY A 78 11.76 0.95 1.78
N SER A 79 11.11 0.24 2.71
CA SER A 79 10.49 -1.06 2.44
C SER A 79 9.53 -0.94 1.26
N THR A 80 9.52 -1.98 0.44
CA THR A 80 8.65 -2.08 -0.73
C THR A 80 8.14 -3.51 -0.89
N ARG A 81 6.94 -3.64 -1.48
CA ARG A 81 6.24 -4.89 -1.72
C ARG A 81 5.59 -4.86 -3.12
N PRO A 82 5.35 -6.02 -3.76
CA PRO A 82 4.72 -6.09 -5.07
C PRO A 82 3.21 -5.86 -4.96
N VAL A 83 2.80 -4.60 -4.76
CA VAL A 83 1.38 -4.19 -4.71
C VAL A 83 1.11 -2.81 -5.31
N TRP A 84 2.14 -1.99 -5.50
CA TRP A 84 1.98 -0.60 -5.92
C TRP A 84 1.29 -0.48 -7.28
N THR A 85 1.50 -1.47 -8.16
CA THR A 85 0.85 -1.49 -9.48
C THR A 85 -0.66 -1.65 -9.37
N LEU A 86 -1.14 -2.55 -8.50
CA LEU A 86 -2.57 -2.75 -8.26
C LEU A 86 -3.22 -1.44 -7.81
N ILE A 87 -2.65 -0.80 -6.79
CA ILE A 87 -3.26 0.39 -6.20
C ILE A 87 -3.20 1.57 -7.17
N TYR A 88 -2.04 1.81 -7.78
CA TYR A 88 -1.89 2.90 -8.73
C TYR A 88 -2.84 2.75 -9.91
N ASN A 89 -2.90 1.58 -10.55
CA ASN A 89 -3.74 1.41 -11.72
C ASN A 89 -5.23 1.46 -11.38
N HIS A 90 -5.66 0.95 -10.23
CA HIS A 90 -7.05 1.12 -9.80
C HIS A 90 -7.42 2.61 -9.68
N TYR A 91 -6.65 3.39 -8.92
CA TYR A 91 -7.02 4.79 -8.71
C TYR A 91 -6.80 5.67 -9.94
N ASN A 92 -5.70 5.49 -10.65
CA ASN A 92 -5.35 6.34 -11.78
C ASN A 92 -6.09 5.97 -13.06
N ARG A 93 -6.11 4.70 -13.43
CA ARG A 93 -6.66 4.28 -14.72
C ARG A 93 -8.16 4.01 -14.66
N VAL A 94 -8.62 3.35 -13.59
CA VAL A 94 -10.05 3.05 -13.43
C VAL A 94 -10.82 4.28 -12.95
N ASN A 95 -10.31 4.97 -11.92
CA ASN A 95 -11.03 6.09 -11.29
C ASN A 95 -10.59 7.48 -11.78
N GLY A 96 -9.52 7.59 -12.59
CA GLY A 96 -9.03 8.87 -13.09
C GLY A 96 -8.42 9.81 -12.03
N LEU A 97 -8.05 9.27 -10.87
CA LEU A 97 -7.53 10.03 -9.73
C LEU A 97 -6.00 10.13 -9.76
N GLU A 98 -5.48 11.21 -9.18
CA GLU A 98 -4.04 11.35 -8.95
C GLU A 98 -3.61 10.52 -7.74
N ALA A 99 -2.56 9.71 -7.92
CA ALA A 99 -1.94 8.89 -6.89
C ALA A 99 -0.42 9.07 -6.96
N LYS A 100 0.05 10.28 -6.66
CA LYS A 100 1.41 10.74 -6.94
C LYS A 100 2.49 9.87 -6.30
N TYR A 101 2.45 9.71 -4.97
CA TYR A 101 3.50 8.98 -4.28
C TYR A 101 3.38 7.47 -4.50
N THR A 102 2.15 6.98 -4.67
CA THR A 102 1.88 5.59 -5.06
C THR A 102 2.49 5.30 -6.42
N LYS A 103 2.38 6.22 -7.38
CA LYS A 103 3.05 6.13 -8.68
C LYS A 103 4.56 6.10 -8.54
N GLU A 104 5.15 7.02 -7.78
CA GLU A 104 6.59 7.06 -7.55
C GLU A 104 7.10 5.74 -6.92
N MET A 105 6.35 5.16 -5.99
CA MET A 105 6.67 3.83 -5.42
C MET A 105 6.51 2.69 -6.43
N MET A 106 5.46 2.72 -7.26
CA MET A 106 5.28 1.75 -8.35
C MET A 106 6.46 1.81 -9.33
N ASP A 107 6.83 3.00 -9.77
CA ASP A 107 7.96 3.22 -10.69
C ASP A 107 9.28 2.78 -10.05
N LYS A 108 9.48 3.06 -8.75
CA LYS A 108 10.67 2.64 -7.98
C LYS A 108 10.74 1.13 -7.82
N PHE A 109 9.62 0.44 -7.61
CA PHE A 109 9.59 -1.01 -7.49
C PHE A 109 9.81 -1.69 -8.84
N GLY A 110 9.20 -1.15 -9.90
CA GLY A 110 9.25 -1.69 -11.25
C GLY A 110 8.32 -2.90 -11.44
N PRO A 111 8.58 -3.73 -12.47
CA PRO A 111 7.77 -4.90 -12.77
C PRO A 111 7.67 -5.85 -11.57
N GLU A 112 6.44 -6.25 -11.25
CA GLU A 112 6.15 -7.09 -10.10
C GLU A 112 6.27 -8.58 -10.43
N GLY A 113 7.11 -9.28 -9.66
CA GLY A 113 7.18 -10.74 -9.65
C GLY A 113 6.26 -11.35 -8.60
N GLY A 114 6.25 -12.68 -8.53
CA GLY A 114 5.54 -13.43 -7.49
C GLY A 114 6.35 -13.56 -6.21
N ALA A 115 6.11 -14.67 -5.51
CA ALA A 115 6.77 -14.97 -4.24
C ALA A 115 8.30 -14.90 -4.34
N TYR A 116 8.93 -14.36 -3.29
CA TYR A 116 10.38 -14.12 -3.24
C TYR A 116 10.97 -14.40 -1.86
N GLY A 117 12.29 -14.59 -1.81
CA GLY A 117 13.02 -14.76 -0.54
C GLY A 117 12.71 -16.06 0.21
N ALA A 118 13.19 -16.15 1.45
CA ALA A 118 13.06 -17.34 2.31
C ALA A 118 12.15 -17.13 3.53
N ASN A 119 11.67 -15.90 3.75
CA ASN A 119 10.85 -15.53 4.90
C ASN A 119 9.42 -15.18 4.47
N SER A 120 8.48 -15.21 5.42
CA SER A 120 7.04 -15.01 5.16
C SER A 120 6.71 -13.76 4.33
N GLY A 121 7.47 -12.66 4.52
CA GLY A 121 7.26 -11.38 3.83
C GLY A 121 7.06 -11.47 2.30
N GLY A 122 7.79 -12.37 1.64
CA GLY A 122 7.67 -12.55 0.20
C GLY A 122 6.48 -13.42 -0.24
N PHE A 123 5.75 -14.01 0.69
CA PHE A 123 4.62 -14.91 0.45
C PHE A 123 3.28 -14.32 0.93
N ASP A 124 3.29 -13.18 1.63
CA ASP A 124 2.07 -12.55 2.17
C ASP A 124 1.13 -12.00 1.07
N GLN A 125 1.67 -11.75 -0.12
CA GLN A 125 0.93 -11.25 -1.29
C GLN A 125 1.32 -12.03 -2.54
N LEU A 126 0.37 -12.19 -3.47
CA LEU A 126 0.59 -12.95 -4.71
C LEU A 126 1.65 -12.28 -5.61
N GLY A 127 1.68 -10.95 -5.65
CA GLY A 127 2.46 -10.17 -6.60
C GLY A 127 1.89 -10.21 -8.02
N TYR A 128 2.77 -10.09 -9.03
CA TYR A 128 2.41 -10.04 -10.46
C TYR A 128 1.45 -8.91 -10.87
N GLY A 129 1.35 -7.82 -10.11
CA GLY A 129 0.40 -6.75 -10.40
C GLY A 129 0.64 -6.05 -11.74
N SER A 130 1.88 -5.99 -12.20
CA SER A 130 2.21 -5.50 -13.55
C SER A 130 1.74 -6.40 -14.70
N LEU A 131 1.37 -7.64 -14.41
CA LEU A 131 0.68 -8.50 -15.38
C LEU A 131 -0.84 -8.39 -15.23
N LEU A 132 -1.33 -8.39 -13.99
CA LEU A 132 -2.75 -8.57 -13.68
C LEU A 132 -3.58 -7.28 -13.74
N PHE A 133 -2.99 -6.13 -13.41
CA PHE A 133 -3.75 -4.88 -13.17
C PHE A 133 -3.43 -3.79 -14.19
N ASN A 134 -2.99 -4.17 -15.40
CA ASN A 134 -2.56 -3.24 -16.45
C ASN A 134 -3.60 -3.04 -17.57
N SER A 135 -4.83 -3.52 -17.43
CA SER A 135 -5.90 -3.34 -18.42
C SER A 135 -6.87 -2.21 -18.05
N ASP A 136 -7.33 -1.44 -19.04
CA ASP A 136 -8.33 -0.37 -18.90
C ASP A 136 -9.79 -0.87 -18.83
N VAL A 137 -10.00 -2.17 -18.58
CA VAL A 137 -11.31 -2.81 -18.80
C VAL A 137 -11.66 -3.69 -17.60
N LYS A 138 -12.90 -3.53 -17.12
CA LYS A 138 -13.58 -4.46 -16.19
C LYS A 138 -13.83 -5.80 -16.85
#